data_AF-A0A945D9L3-F1
#
_entry.id   AF-A0A945D9L3-F1
#
_cell.length_a   1.000
_cell.length_b   1.000
_cell.length_c   1.000
_cell.angle_alpha   90.00
_cell.angle_beta   90.00
_cell.angle_gamma   90.00
#
_symmetry.space_group_name_H-M   'P 1'
#
loop_
_entity.id
_entity.type
_entity.pdbx_description
1 polymer ?
#
loop_
_entity_poly.entity_id
_entity_poly.type
_entity_poly.pdbx_seq_one_letter_code
_entity_poly.pdbx_strand_id
1 'polypeptide(L)'
;MFTEQKLSPDVQENEPNIIIKKSTDAPLEIKKNPFYDPEIWGRANSEDDIYLPDSDEAISFAIAAHEIGHLIKDGKGNDMGLDNFEATRAEEQRAWDKGWEYLQKYLGDYYLDNPKMIIQIQEAFEKIKILLMQATDLSEDMYLEFGSLGTIDPNEIKTIQKERRKAFSSEKGGAIKQLFEDVKKEKIGIKSDWDKFVTIIKKAVKDILIDNNKIK
;
A
#
# COMPACT_ATOMS: atom_id res chain seq x y z
N MET A 1 5.81 -42.17 44.42
CA MET A 1 5.72 -42.03 42.95
C MET A 1 5.45 -40.57 42.67
N PHE A 2 6.45 -39.84 42.18
CA PHE A 2 6.26 -38.49 41.65
C PHE A 2 6.04 -38.64 40.16
N THR A 3 4.87 -38.24 39.68
CA THR A 3 4.54 -38.19 38.27
C THR A 3 5.23 -36.96 37.67
N GLU A 4 6.19 -37.18 36.78
CA GLU A 4 6.76 -36.13 35.95
C GLU A 4 5.66 -35.53 35.07
N GLN A 5 5.31 -34.27 35.32
CA GLN A 5 4.63 -33.45 34.32
C GLN A 5 5.60 -33.23 33.17
N LYS A 6 5.34 -33.88 32.04
CA LYS A 6 5.94 -33.51 30.76
C LYS A 6 5.52 -32.07 30.47
N LEU A 7 6.48 -31.15 30.59
CA LEU A 7 6.40 -29.83 29.98
C LEU A 7 6.22 -30.03 28.48
N SER A 8 5.08 -29.55 27.98
CA SER A 8 4.81 -29.42 26.54
C SER A 8 5.94 -28.59 25.91
N PRO A 9 6.39 -28.92 24.69
CA PRO A 9 7.41 -28.12 24.03
C PRO A 9 6.86 -26.73 23.72
N ASP A 10 7.66 -25.71 24.02
CA ASP A 10 7.45 -24.33 23.56
C ASP A 10 7.04 -24.36 22.09
N VAL A 11 5.83 -23.92 21.80
CA VAL A 11 5.45 -23.52 20.44
C VAL A 11 6.27 -22.27 20.18
N GLN A 12 7.44 -22.44 19.56
CA GLN A 12 8.04 -21.34 18.80
C GLN A 12 6.98 -20.95 17.78
N GLU A 13 6.23 -19.88 18.06
CA GLU A 13 5.50 -19.17 17.02
C GLU A 13 6.54 -18.85 15.95
N ASN A 14 6.47 -19.57 14.82
CA ASN A 14 7.32 -19.28 13.68
C ASN A 14 7.11 -17.80 13.35
N GLU A 15 8.18 -17.00 13.40
CA GLU A 15 8.10 -15.59 13.02
C GLU A 15 7.45 -15.51 11.63
N PRO A 16 6.53 -14.54 11.41
CA PRO A 16 5.85 -14.42 10.14
C PRO A 16 6.86 -14.25 9.00
N ASN A 17 6.69 -15.03 7.95
CA ASN A 17 7.58 -14.98 6.79
C ASN A 17 7.26 -13.76 5.92
N ILE A 18 7.85 -12.61 6.26
CA ILE A 18 7.62 -11.37 5.53
C ILE A 18 8.54 -11.29 4.29
N ILE A 19 7.95 -11.24 3.09
CA ILE A 19 8.65 -11.17 1.80
C ILE A 19 8.33 -9.84 1.11
N ILE A 20 9.37 -9.03 0.88
CA ILE A 20 9.28 -7.74 0.18
C ILE A 20 10.11 -7.83 -1.09
N LYS A 21 9.47 -7.56 -2.23
CA LYS A 21 10.05 -7.59 -3.58
C LYS A 21 10.12 -6.18 -4.14
N LYS A 22 10.98 -5.94 -5.13
CA LYS A 22 11.02 -4.65 -5.82
C LYS A 22 9.87 -4.54 -6.79
N SER A 23 9.33 -3.33 -6.98
CA SER A 23 8.31 -3.05 -7.99
C SER A 23 8.75 -3.48 -9.39
N THR A 24 10.04 -3.37 -9.72
CA THR A 24 10.61 -3.87 -10.98
C THR A 24 10.41 -5.37 -11.20
N ASP A 25 10.17 -6.14 -10.14
CA ASP A 25 9.96 -7.59 -10.17
C ASP A 25 8.47 -7.95 -10.26
N ALA A 26 7.60 -6.95 -10.43
CA ALA A 26 6.17 -7.17 -10.60
C ALA A 26 5.88 -8.15 -11.75
N PRO A 27 4.82 -8.97 -11.63
CA PRO A 27 4.38 -9.85 -12.70
C PRO A 27 4.11 -9.12 -14.02
N LEU A 28 4.32 -9.81 -15.15
CA LEU A 28 4.21 -9.20 -16.49
C LEU A 28 2.82 -8.63 -16.78
N GLU A 29 1.77 -9.23 -16.23
CA GLU A 29 0.39 -8.74 -16.37
C GLU A 29 0.18 -7.39 -15.71
N ILE A 30 0.83 -7.12 -14.57
CA ILE A 30 0.78 -5.83 -13.89
C ILE A 30 1.46 -4.76 -14.76
N LYS A 31 2.62 -5.11 -15.34
CA LYS A 31 3.40 -4.21 -16.21
C LYS A 31 2.69 -3.82 -17.51
N LYS A 32 1.60 -4.52 -17.89
CA LYS A 32 0.76 -4.14 -19.04
C LYS A 32 -0.20 -3.00 -18.73
N ASN A 33 -0.38 -2.62 -17.46
CA ASN A 33 -1.20 -1.48 -17.09
C ASN A 33 -0.55 -0.19 -17.61
N PRO A 34 -1.27 0.67 -18.36
CA PRO A 34 -0.73 1.94 -18.89
C PRO A 34 -0.33 2.96 -17.81
N PHE A 35 -0.73 2.73 -16.55
CA PHE A 35 -0.38 3.52 -15.38
C PHE A 35 0.66 2.83 -14.48
N TYR A 36 1.21 1.67 -14.89
CA TYR A 36 2.30 1.05 -14.15
C TYR A 36 3.57 1.89 -14.30
N ASP A 37 4.16 2.25 -13.17
CA ASP A 37 5.45 2.93 -13.10
C ASP A 37 6.24 2.35 -11.92
N PRO A 38 7.39 1.68 -12.14
CA PRO A 38 8.15 1.02 -11.09
C PRO A 38 8.69 1.97 -10.02
N GLU A 39 8.73 3.28 -10.26
CA GLU A 39 9.19 4.26 -9.28
C GLU A 39 8.13 4.60 -8.24
N ILE A 40 6.85 4.42 -8.53
CA ILE A 40 5.72 4.83 -7.68
C ILE A 40 4.67 3.74 -7.48
N TRP A 41 4.79 2.59 -8.17
CA TRP A 41 3.88 1.46 -8.01
C TRP A 41 4.25 0.65 -6.76
N GLY A 42 3.24 0.27 -5.99
CA GLY A 42 3.34 -0.67 -4.87
C GLY A 42 2.19 -1.66 -4.87
N ARG A 43 2.29 -2.68 -4.02
CA ARG A 43 1.20 -3.60 -3.67
C ARG A 43 1.51 -4.32 -2.37
N ALA A 44 0.55 -4.46 -1.47
CA ALA A 44 0.60 -5.47 -0.40
C ALA A 44 -0.72 -6.24 -0.29
N ASN A 45 -0.72 -7.51 -0.71
CA ASN A 45 -1.89 -8.38 -0.55
C ASN A 45 -1.84 -9.20 0.75
N SER A 46 -0.63 -9.56 1.17
CA SER A 46 -0.31 -10.36 2.35
C SER A 46 1.12 -10.07 2.78
N GLU A 47 1.53 -10.57 3.94
CA GLU A 47 2.88 -10.41 4.47
C GLU A 47 3.99 -11.00 3.57
N ASP A 48 3.65 -11.99 2.73
CA ASP A 48 4.55 -12.67 1.79
C ASP A 48 4.37 -12.22 0.33
N ASP A 49 3.47 -11.27 0.07
CA ASP A 49 3.21 -10.69 -1.25
C ASP A 49 3.20 -9.16 -1.21
N ILE A 50 4.37 -8.58 -0.90
CA ILE A 50 4.60 -7.13 -0.89
C ILE A 50 5.56 -6.75 -2.02
N TYR A 51 5.19 -5.75 -2.81
CA TYR A 51 6.01 -5.10 -3.81
C TYR A 51 6.16 -3.62 -3.50
N LEU A 52 7.38 -3.12 -3.45
CA LEU A 52 7.69 -1.72 -3.12
C LEU A 52 8.69 -1.12 -4.10
N PRO A 53 8.57 0.18 -4.40
CA PRO A 53 9.48 0.84 -5.32
C PRO A 53 10.86 0.96 -4.67
N ASP A 54 11.86 0.39 -5.31
CA ASP A 54 13.26 0.74 -5.06
C ASP A 54 13.51 2.02 -5.87
N SER A 55 13.24 3.19 -5.29
CA SER A 55 13.25 4.49 -5.96
C SER A 55 14.02 5.54 -5.13
N ASP A 56 13.59 6.79 -5.15
CA ASP A 56 13.96 7.82 -4.18
C ASP A 56 13.37 7.50 -2.80
N GLU A 57 14.08 7.80 -1.72
CA GLU A 57 13.65 7.49 -0.35
C GLU A 57 12.29 8.09 0.00
N ALA A 58 12.00 9.34 -0.39
CA ALA A 58 10.72 9.96 -0.07
C ALA A 58 9.56 9.19 -0.68
N ILE A 59 9.69 8.82 -1.95
CA ILE A 59 8.68 8.02 -2.66
C ILE A 59 8.62 6.60 -2.11
N SER A 60 9.78 5.98 -1.85
CA SER A 60 9.85 4.59 -1.37
C SER A 60 9.18 4.43 -0.02
N PHE A 61 9.45 5.33 0.93
CA PHE A 61 8.79 5.33 2.24
C PHE A 61 7.31 5.71 2.14
N ALA A 62 6.93 6.67 1.29
CA ALA A 62 5.53 7.04 1.15
C ALA A 62 4.67 5.90 0.61
N ILE A 63 5.09 5.29 -0.51
CA ILE A 63 4.39 4.14 -1.09
C ILE A 63 4.40 2.97 -0.09
N ALA A 64 5.53 2.70 0.57
CA ALA A 64 5.57 1.63 1.57
C ALA A 64 4.60 1.84 2.73
N ALA A 65 4.47 3.07 3.23
CA ALA A 65 3.49 3.39 4.26
C ALA A 65 2.09 3.02 3.77
N HIS A 66 1.70 3.49 2.59
CA HIS A 66 0.40 3.18 2.02
C HIS A 66 0.15 1.68 1.88
N GLU A 67 1.06 0.96 1.22
CA GLU A 67 0.87 -0.46 0.94
C GLU A 67 0.76 -1.29 2.21
N ILE A 68 1.64 -1.10 3.20
CA ILE A 68 1.52 -1.85 4.46
C ILE A 68 0.28 -1.44 5.26
N GLY A 69 -0.27 -0.23 5.02
CA GLY A 69 -1.54 0.22 5.57
C GLY A 69 -2.72 -0.70 5.19
N HIS A 70 -2.70 -1.26 3.99
CA HIS A 70 -3.72 -2.22 3.52
C HIS A 70 -3.72 -3.54 4.29
N LEU A 71 -2.60 -3.87 4.96
CA LEU A 71 -2.48 -5.06 5.81
C LEU A 71 -3.14 -4.88 7.19
N ILE A 72 -3.45 -3.65 7.61
CA ILE A 72 -4.01 -3.36 8.94
C ILE A 72 -5.51 -3.67 8.95
N LYS A 73 -5.95 -4.55 9.86
CA LYS A 73 -7.37 -4.93 10.02
C LYS A 73 -8.19 -3.92 10.82
N ASP A 74 -7.56 -3.19 11.74
CA ASP A 74 -8.25 -2.21 12.57
C ASP A 74 -8.89 -1.10 11.71
N GLY A 75 -10.19 -0.89 11.92
CA GLY A 75 -10.97 0.10 11.17
C GLY A 75 -11.12 -0.18 9.67
N LYS A 76 -10.71 -1.35 9.17
CA LYS A 76 -10.86 -1.71 7.75
C LYS A 76 -12.34 -1.83 7.40
N GLY A 77 -12.75 -1.12 6.34
CA GLY A 77 -14.13 -1.17 5.85
C GLY A 77 -14.47 -2.51 5.19
N ASN A 78 -15.68 -3.03 5.42
CA ASN A 78 -16.14 -4.30 4.83
C ASN A 78 -16.93 -4.11 3.52
N ASP A 79 -17.31 -2.87 3.20
CA ASP A 79 -18.24 -2.56 2.10
C ASP A 79 -17.54 -2.06 0.82
N MET A 80 -16.21 -2.22 0.74
CA MET A 80 -15.46 -1.90 -0.48
C MET A 80 -15.91 -2.81 -1.62
N GLY A 81 -16.21 -2.22 -2.77
CA GLY A 81 -16.71 -2.95 -3.92
C GLY A 81 -16.70 -2.10 -5.18
N LEU A 82 -16.89 -2.75 -6.33
CA LEU A 82 -16.91 -2.07 -7.63
C LEU A 82 -18.05 -1.06 -7.79
N ASP A 83 -19.02 -1.04 -6.87
CA ASP A 83 -20.13 -0.09 -6.80
C ASP A 83 -20.05 0.86 -5.59
N ASN A 84 -19.00 0.81 -4.78
CA ASN A 84 -18.90 1.66 -3.58
C ASN A 84 -17.61 2.45 -3.56
N PHE A 85 -17.56 3.49 -4.41
CA PHE A 85 -16.41 4.37 -4.51
C PHE A 85 -16.05 5.02 -3.17
N GLU A 86 -17.06 5.51 -2.43
CA GLU A 86 -16.85 6.18 -1.14
C GLU A 86 -16.16 5.26 -0.11
N ALA A 87 -16.57 3.99 -0.03
CA ALA A 87 -15.90 3.02 0.84
C ALA A 87 -14.46 2.73 0.39
N THR A 88 -14.21 2.59 -0.91
CA THR A 88 -12.84 2.41 -1.41
C THR A 88 -11.98 3.63 -1.11
N ARG A 89 -12.48 4.84 -1.40
CA ARG A 89 -11.78 6.11 -1.12
C ARG A 89 -11.43 6.24 0.36
N ALA A 90 -12.36 5.88 1.25
CA ALA A 90 -12.14 5.88 2.70
C ALA A 90 -11.06 4.87 3.12
N GLU A 91 -11.04 3.67 2.52
CA GLU A 91 -9.97 2.69 2.77
C GLU A 91 -8.60 3.19 2.28
N GLU A 92 -8.51 3.75 1.08
CA GLU A 92 -7.25 4.29 0.56
C GLU A 92 -6.68 5.35 1.52
N GLN A 93 -7.53 6.28 1.98
CA GLN A 93 -7.17 7.28 2.99
C GLN A 93 -6.73 6.63 4.31
N ARG A 94 -7.46 5.63 4.80
CA ARG A 94 -7.12 4.90 6.04
C ARG A 94 -5.76 4.21 5.91
N ALA A 95 -5.48 3.57 4.77
CA ALA A 95 -4.22 2.90 4.51
C ALA A 95 -3.04 3.89 4.56
N TRP A 96 -3.18 5.07 3.96
CA TRP A 96 -2.20 6.15 4.09
C TRP A 96 -1.95 6.55 5.55
N ASP A 97 -3.01 6.84 6.30
CA ASP A 97 -2.91 7.33 7.67
C ASP A 97 -2.31 6.28 8.61
N LYS A 98 -2.90 5.08 8.61
CA LYS A 98 -2.51 3.98 9.51
C LYS A 98 -1.16 3.40 9.15
N GLY A 99 -0.86 3.25 7.87
CA GLY A 99 0.44 2.75 7.44
C GLY A 99 1.60 3.64 7.90
N TRP A 100 1.41 4.96 7.84
CA TRP A 100 2.39 5.92 8.34
C TRP A 100 2.57 5.89 9.86
N GLU A 101 1.50 5.68 10.64
CA GLU A 101 1.57 5.48 12.10
C GLU A 101 2.53 4.34 12.50
N TYR A 102 2.55 3.25 11.74
CA TYR A 102 3.47 2.14 12.00
C TYR A 102 4.88 2.43 11.49
N LEU A 103 5.01 2.94 10.27
CA LEU A 103 6.30 3.12 9.63
C LEU A 103 7.17 4.18 10.34
N GLN A 104 6.56 5.29 10.77
CA GLN A 104 7.30 6.41 11.36
C GLN A 104 8.07 6.05 12.64
N LYS A 105 7.61 5.02 13.38
CA LYS A 105 8.27 4.50 14.59
C LYS A 105 9.72 4.06 14.34
N TYR A 106 10.01 3.66 13.11
CA TYR A 106 11.27 3.04 12.71
C TYR A 106 12.17 3.94 11.86
N LEU A 107 11.73 5.15 11.52
CA LEU A 107 12.56 6.10 10.76
C LEU A 107 13.80 6.52 11.54
N GLY A 108 13.76 6.54 12.88
CA GLY A 108 14.93 6.78 13.72
C GLY A 108 16.05 5.75 13.53
N ASP A 109 15.68 4.47 13.36
CA ASP A 109 16.63 3.39 13.07
C ASP A 109 17.22 3.53 11.67
N TYR A 110 16.42 3.95 10.70
CA TYR A 110 16.88 4.17 9.33
C TYR A 110 17.81 5.39 9.22
N TYR A 111 17.49 6.47 9.92
CA TYR A 111 18.20 7.75 9.82
C TYR A 111 19.09 8.04 11.03
N LEU A 112 19.66 7.01 11.67
CA LEU A 112 20.51 7.14 12.86
C LEU A 112 21.61 8.19 12.70
N ASP A 113 22.28 8.20 11.55
CA ASP A 113 23.39 9.11 11.24
C ASP A 113 22.93 10.47 10.71
N ASN A 114 21.67 10.61 10.30
CA ASN A 114 21.11 11.86 9.80
C ASN A 114 19.63 12.06 10.20
N PRO A 115 19.33 12.30 11.49
CA PRO A 115 17.95 12.38 11.98
C PRO A 115 17.12 13.52 11.36
N LYS A 116 17.77 14.54 10.78
CA LYS A 116 17.09 15.64 10.09
C LYS A 116 16.31 15.18 8.86
N MET A 117 16.68 14.04 8.26
CA MET A 117 15.96 13.47 7.13
C MET A 117 14.54 13.05 7.47
N ILE A 118 14.27 12.67 8.73
CA ILE A 118 12.94 12.22 9.16
C ILE A 118 11.87 13.28 8.85
N ILE A 119 12.19 14.56 9.11
CA ILE A 119 11.28 15.68 8.85
C ILE A 119 11.02 15.82 7.34
N GLN A 120 12.06 15.72 6.52
CA GLN A 120 11.92 15.81 5.06
C GLN A 120 11.08 14.66 4.49
N ILE A 121 11.28 13.44 4.98
CA ILE A 121 10.48 12.27 4.58
C ILE A 121 9.01 12.45 4.99
N GLN A 122 8.76 12.97 6.18
CA GLN A 122 7.39 13.25 6.64
C GLN A 122 6.71 14.32 5.78
N GLU A 123 7.40 15.41 5.45
CA GLU A 123 6.85 16.46 4.58
C GLU A 123 6.56 15.95 3.17
N ALA A 124 7.45 15.13 2.62
CA ALA A 124 7.25 14.53 1.30
C ALA A 124 6.10 13.51 1.33
N PHE A 125 6.00 12.70 2.39
CA PHE A 125 4.90 11.76 2.60
C PHE A 125 3.53 12.45 2.48
N GLU A 126 3.32 13.54 3.21
CA GLU A 126 2.01 14.23 3.21
C GLU A 126 1.65 14.78 1.82
N LYS A 127 2.63 15.31 1.08
CA LYS A 127 2.40 15.80 -0.28
C LYS A 127 2.09 14.67 -1.26
N ILE A 128 2.86 13.58 -1.21
CA ILE A 128 2.67 12.41 -2.08
C ILE A 128 1.29 11.80 -1.84
N LYS A 129 0.90 11.64 -0.57
CA LYS A 129 -0.43 11.20 -0.16
C LYS A 129 -1.53 12.07 -0.76
N ILE A 130 -1.42 13.39 -0.68
CA ILE A 130 -2.42 14.31 -1.27
C ILE A 130 -2.54 14.08 -2.78
N LEU A 131 -1.42 13.97 -3.50
CA LEU A 131 -1.41 13.76 -4.95
C LEU A 131 -2.02 12.40 -5.34
N LEU A 132 -1.74 11.34 -4.59
CA LEU A 132 -2.28 10.00 -4.87
C LEU A 132 -3.75 9.84 -4.43
N MET A 133 -4.19 10.58 -3.41
CA MET A 133 -5.63 10.70 -3.11
C MET A 133 -6.38 11.44 -4.21
N GLN A 134 -5.80 12.46 -4.85
CA GLN A 134 -6.38 13.07 -6.04
C GLN A 134 -6.49 12.08 -7.21
N ALA A 135 -5.51 11.18 -7.37
CA ALA A 135 -5.57 10.13 -8.38
C ALA A 135 -6.70 9.12 -8.07
N THR A 136 -6.92 8.82 -6.79
CA THR A 136 -8.06 8.02 -6.31
C THR A 136 -9.38 8.72 -6.63
N ASP A 137 -9.49 10.01 -6.36
CA ASP A 137 -10.69 10.82 -6.64
C ASP A 137 -11.03 10.85 -8.13
N LEU A 138 -10.03 10.96 -9.00
CA LEU A 138 -10.25 10.89 -10.44
C LEU A 138 -10.83 9.55 -10.91
N SER A 139 -10.61 8.47 -10.14
CA SER A 139 -11.03 7.10 -10.50
C SER A 139 -12.51 6.82 -10.28
N GLU A 140 -13.26 7.74 -9.65
CA GLU A 140 -14.68 7.59 -9.31
C GLU A 140 -15.54 7.13 -10.49
N ASP A 141 -15.35 7.72 -11.68
CA ASP A 141 -16.10 7.40 -12.90
C ASP A 141 -15.96 5.93 -13.36
N MET A 142 -15.00 5.18 -12.82
CA MET A 142 -14.86 3.74 -13.08
C MET A 142 -15.81 2.87 -12.23
N TYR A 143 -16.39 3.40 -11.15
CA TYR A 143 -17.24 2.67 -10.20
C TYR A 143 -18.70 2.66 -10.60
N LEU A 144 -19.35 1.49 -10.47
CA LEU A 144 -20.77 1.29 -10.70
C LEU A 144 -21.61 2.14 -9.75
N GLU A 145 -22.89 2.31 -10.07
CA GLU A 145 -23.83 2.98 -9.18
C GLU A 145 -23.96 2.20 -7.87
N PHE A 146 -24.00 2.90 -6.74
CA PHE A 146 -24.04 2.30 -5.41
C PHE A 146 -25.15 1.26 -5.23
N GLY A 147 -24.76 0.07 -4.77
CA GLY A 147 -25.66 -1.06 -4.52
C GLY A 147 -26.12 -1.81 -5.77
N SER A 148 -25.57 -1.49 -6.95
CA SER A 148 -25.96 -2.14 -8.21
C SER A 148 -25.29 -3.50 -8.46
N LEU A 149 -24.28 -3.90 -7.68
CA LEU A 149 -23.58 -5.17 -7.94
C LEU A 149 -24.49 -6.41 -7.91
N GLY A 150 -25.52 -6.40 -7.05
CA GLY A 150 -26.46 -7.52 -6.93
C GLY A 150 -27.51 -7.59 -8.04
N THR A 151 -27.63 -6.57 -8.89
CA THR A 151 -28.70 -6.46 -9.90
C THR A 151 -28.20 -6.60 -11.34
N ILE A 152 -26.89 -6.51 -11.55
CA ILE A 152 -26.26 -6.58 -12.89
C ILE A 152 -25.65 -7.97 -13.11
N ASP A 153 -25.81 -8.52 -14.32
CA ASP A 153 -25.18 -9.80 -14.67
C ASP A 153 -23.64 -9.71 -14.61
N PRO A 154 -22.93 -10.73 -14.09
CA PRO A 154 -21.46 -10.71 -14.01
C PRO A 154 -20.73 -10.48 -15.34
N ASN A 155 -21.28 -10.93 -16.49
CA ASN A 155 -20.68 -10.67 -17.80
C ASN A 155 -20.94 -9.24 -18.28
N GLU A 156 -22.09 -8.68 -17.91
CA GLU A 156 -22.41 -7.28 -18.15
C GLU A 156 -21.49 -6.37 -17.31
N ILE A 157 -21.25 -6.68 -16.03
CA ILE A 157 -20.28 -5.97 -15.18
C ILE A 157 -18.91 -5.91 -15.86
N LYS A 158 -18.41 -7.03 -16.39
CA LYS A 158 -17.11 -7.07 -17.10
C LYS A 158 -17.09 -6.15 -18.33
N THR A 159 -18.21 -6.08 -19.06
CA THR A 159 -18.35 -5.24 -20.25
C THR A 159 -18.35 -3.77 -19.87
N ILE A 160 -19.18 -3.36 -18.90
CA ILE A 160 -19.25 -1.99 -18.38
C ILE A 160 -17.87 -1.55 -17.86
N GLN A 161 -17.22 -2.38 -17.06
CA GLN A 161 -15.88 -2.09 -16.51
C GLN A 161 -14.82 -1.89 -17.60
N LYS A 162 -14.89 -2.68 -18.69
CA LYS A 162 -13.99 -2.51 -19.83
C LYS A 162 -14.22 -1.18 -20.56
N GLU A 163 -15.47 -0.80 -20.76
CA GLU A 163 -15.84 0.45 -21.42
C GLU A 163 -15.45 1.66 -20.57
N ARG A 164 -15.73 1.63 -19.27
CA ARG A 164 -15.36 2.70 -18.33
C ARG A 164 -13.85 2.86 -18.20
N ARG A 165 -13.07 1.78 -18.10
CA ARG A 165 -11.60 1.87 -18.13
C ARG A 165 -11.08 2.52 -19.41
N LYS A 166 -11.71 2.23 -20.56
CA LYS A 166 -11.34 2.84 -21.83
C LYS A 166 -11.66 4.34 -21.84
N ALA A 167 -12.86 4.72 -21.41
CA ALA A 167 -13.28 6.12 -21.29
C ALA A 167 -12.39 6.90 -20.31
N PHE A 168 -12.17 6.36 -19.12
CA PHE A 168 -11.26 6.91 -18.12
C PHE A 168 -9.85 7.13 -18.67
N SER A 169 -9.30 6.13 -19.37
CA SER A 169 -7.96 6.25 -19.96
C SER A 169 -7.89 7.38 -21.00
N SER A 170 -8.95 7.62 -21.78
CA SER A 170 -8.99 8.71 -22.75
C SER A 170 -9.26 10.09 -22.13
N GLU A 171 -10.12 10.16 -21.12
CA GLU A 171 -10.64 11.42 -20.58
C GLU A 171 -9.82 11.94 -19.40
N LYS A 172 -9.37 11.03 -18.52
CA LYS A 172 -8.68 11.34 -17.27
C LYS A 172 -7.25 10.82 -17.23
N GLY A 173 -6.86 9.92 -18.14
CA GLY A 173 -5.54 9.29 -18.13
C GLY A 173 -4.37 10.29 -18.22
N GLY A 174 -4.55 11.42 -18.91
CA GLY A 174 -3.56 12.50 -18.93
C GLY A 174 -3.36 13.17 -17.56
N ALA A 175 -4.45 13.39 -16.82
CA ALA A 175 -4.41 13.98 -15.48
C ALA A 175 -3.72 13.05 -14.47
N ILE A 176 -4.01 11.74 -14.52
CA ILE A 176 -3.32 10.73 -13.69
C ILE A 176 -1.82 10.73 -13.95
N LYS A 177 -1.41 10.72 -15.23
CA LYS A 177 0.01 10.79 -15.58
C LYS A 177 0.67 12.06 -15.07
N GLN A 178 -0.03 13.20 -15.13
CA GLN A 178 0.49 14.45 -14.58
C GLN A 178 0.69 14.36 -13.06
N LEU A 179 -0.27 13.78 -12.32
CA LEU A 179 -0.13 13.56 -10.87
C LEU A 179 1.08 12.68 -10.56
N PHE A 180 1.35 11.65 -11.36
CA PHE A 180 2.52 10.79 -11.19
C PHE A 180 3.84 11.55 -11.42
N GLU A 181 3.88 12.43 -12.42
CA GLU A 181 5.02 13.32 -12.62
C GLU A 181 5.16 14.33 -11.49
N ASP A 182 4.06 14.78 -10.87
CA ASP A 182 4.09 15.66 -9.70
C ASP A 182 4.60 14.92 -8.45
N VAL A 183 4.22 13.64 -8.25
CA VAL A 183 4.80 12.79 -7.20
C VAL A 183 6.31 12.68 -7.36
N LYS A 184 6.81 12.52 -8.60
CA LYS A 184 8.25 12.46 -8.89
C LYS A 184 8.99 13.78 -8.62
N LYS A 185 8.30 14.91 -8.46
CA LYS A 185 8.92 16.18 -8.06
C LYS A 185 9.16 16.27 -6.55
N GLU A 186 8.51 15.42 -5.76
CA GLU A 186 8.71 15.34 -4.31
C GLU A 186 9.92 14.47 -3.91
N LYS A 187 10.74 14.06 -4.89
CA LYS A 187 12.01 13.38 -4.64
C LYS A 187 12.95 14.26 -3.81
N ILE A 188 13.67 13.63 -2.88
CA ILE A 188 14.71 14.30 -2.10
C ILE A 188 16.12 14.09 -2.69
N GLY A 189 16.23 13.33 -3.78
CA GLY A 189 17.48 13.09 -4.51
C GLY A 189 18.35 12.01 -3.86
N ILE A 190 17.78 11.18 -2.98
CA ILE A 190 18.50 10.13 -2.26
C ILE A 190 17.87 8.79 -2.64
N LYS A 191 18.71 7.91 -3.17
CA LYS A 191 18.34 6.54 -3.48
C LYS A 191 18.18 5.74 -2.18
N SER A 192 17.10 4.97 -2.06
CA SER A 192 16.91 4.09 -0.90
C SER A 192 18.00 3.03 -0.81
N ASP A 193 18.59 2.86 0.37
CA ASP A 193 19.32 1.65 0.71
C ASP A 193 18.31 0.51 0.85
N TRP A 194 18.21 -0.34 -0.18
CA TRP A 194 17.17 -1.35 -0.27
C TRP A 194 17.17 -2.31 0.92
N ASP A 195 18.33 -2.75 1.39
CA ASP A 195 18.42 -3.74 2.47
C ASP A 195 18.02 -3.11 3.81
N LYS A 196 18.49 -1.88 4.06
CA LYS A 196 18.09 -1.11 5.24
C LYS A 196 16.60 -0.78 5.20
N PHE A 197 16.09 -0.39 4.04
CA PHE A 197 14.68 -0.05 3.82
C PHE A 197 13.79 -1.26 4.10
N VAL A 198 14.08 -2.41 3.47
CA VAL A 198 13.35 -3.67 3.69
C VAL A 198 13.36 -4.06 5.17
N THR A 199 14.50 -3.90 5.86
CA THR A 199 14.58 -4.20 7.30
C THR A 199 13.59 -3.39 8.12
N ILE A 200 13.46 -2.09 7.81
CA ILE A 200 12.55 -1.18 8.50
C ILE A 200 11.08 -1.49 8.17
N ILE A 201 10.76 -1.76 6.90
CA ILE A 201 9.41 -2.17 6.52
C ILE A 201 9.00 -3.48 7.20
N LYS A 202 9.91 -4.47 7.29
CA LYS A 202 9.64 -5.74 7.98
C LYS A 202 9.31 -5.54 9.46
N LYS A 203 9.98 -4.61 10.15
CA LYS A 203 9.65 -4.27 11.54
C LYS A 203 8.23 -3.70 11.64
N ALA A 204 7.88 -2.75 10.77
CA ALA A 204 6.54 -2.18 10.73
C ALA A 204 5.46 -3.24 10.44
N VAL A 205 5.67 -4.11 9.45
CA VAL A 205 4.74 -5.20 9.12
C VAL A 205 4.62 -6.19 10.28
N LYS A 206 5.71 -6.52 10.97
CA LYS A 206 5.67 -7.40 12.14
C LYS A 206 4.76 -6.84 13.24
N ASP A 207 4.86 -5.55 13.54
CA ASP A 207 3.97 -4.88 14.50
C ASP A 207 2.51 -4.93 14.05
N ILE A 208 2.24 -4.65 12.77
CA ILE A 208 0.89 -4.74 12.19
C ILE A 208 0.31 -6.13 12.38
N LEU A 209 1.08 -7.18 12.10
CA LEU A 209 0.61 -8.57 12.26
C LEU A 209 0.34 -8.92 13.73
N ILE A 210 1.20 -8.47 14.65
CA ILE A 210 0.99 -8.64 16.09
C ILE A 210 -0.31 -7.96 16.54
N ASP A 211 -0.56 -6.73 16.10
CA ASP A 211 -1.76 -5.99 16.49
C ASP A 211 -3.02 -6.55 15.83
N ASN A 212 -2.94 -6.97 14.56
CA ASN A 212 -4.01 -7.68 13.87
C ASN A 212 -4.45 -8.97 14.58
N ASN A 213 -3.53 -9.69 15.22
CA ASN A 213 -3.85 -10.90 15.99
C ASN A 213 -4.59 -10.61 17.30
N LYS A 214 -4.60 -9.36 17.77
CA LYS A 214 -5.35 -8.93 18.97
C LYS A 214 -6.80 -8.59 18.65
N ILE A 215 -7.12 -8.37 17.37
CA ILE A 215 -8.46 -8.06 16.88
C ILE A 215 -9.18 -9.38 16.64
N LYS A 216 -10.19 -9.65 17.49
CA LYS A 216 -11.00 -10.87 17.46
C LYS A 216 -12.13 -10.79 16.43
#